data_AF-A0A935XU04-F1
#
_entry.id   AF-A0A935XU04-F1
#
_cell.length_a   1.000
_cell.length_b   1.000
_cell.length_c   1.000
_cell.angle_alpha   90.00
_cell.angle_beta   90.00
_cell.angle_gamma   90.00
#
_symmetry.space_group_name_H-M   'P 1'
#
loop_
_entity.id
_entity.type
_entity.pdbx_description
1 polymer ?
#
loop_
_entity_poly.entity_id
_entity_poly.type
_entity_poly.pdbx_seq_one_letter_code
_entity_poly.pdbx_strand_id
1 'polypeptide(L)'
;MAEAPAFELDLSLQVGKYDIQTLLGKGATGTVYLAKDTFSGREVALKTIEPEVFRDPEFGAVYRSQFLNEASLAGKLRHPHIAAILDAVVLDDSGHIAMELITGGDLSRHVTPDTLLPVADVLQICFKCCGALDYAFREGIVHRDIKPANIMIASGTDVKIADFGAALLRKSQAVQTVAIGSPFYMSPEQIEDKPLTHHSDMFSLGVVLYELLTGQRPFAADSLEGLVQKILQQDPAPPSTLRDGVPREIDRIVMQALGKKPEHRYATWADFALELAHAVRMVLPAEAVSDSEQYLALKKVEMLADLPDSELWELARAGRWARVPPKSSIIRENEPGQSFFFLAQGEVKVVRQGRLLNVISQKEFFGEMAYVRGGELPRHATVDAMTELLLAEFEPEALAQMSLGAQLHLTRALVRNVVDRLAMANERLAR
;
A
#
# COMPACT_ATOMS: atom_id res chain seq x y z
N MET A 1 -10.77 35.29 -39.34
CA MET A 1 -10.48 33.99 -38.73
C MET A 1 -9.07 34.09 -38.17
N ALA A 2 -8.94 34.21 -36.85
CA ALA A 2 -7.64 34.20 -36.21
C ALA A 2 -7.17 32.74 -36.13
N GLU A 3 -6.03 32.44 -36.74
CA GLU A 3 -5.35 31.16 -36.58
C GLU A 3 -5.06 30.94 -35.09
N ALA A 4 -5.45 29.79 -34.57
CA ALA A 4 -5.01 29.34 -33.26
C ALA A 4 -3.49 29.20 -33.28
N PRO A 5 -2.77 29.60 -32.22
CA PRO A 5 -1.31 29.47 -32.19
C PRO A 5 -0.94 28.00 -32.32
N ALA A 6 0.01 27.72 -33.22
CA ALA A 6 0.61 26.42 -33.35
C ALA A 6 1.24 26.03 -32.01
N PHE A 7 0.98 24.79 -31.57
CA PHE A 7 1.57 24.21 -30.37
C PHE A 7 3.07 24.02 -30.65
N GLU A 8 3.92 24.97 -30.25
CA GLU A 8 5.37 24.80 -30.28
C GLU A 8 5.75 23.85 -29.13
N LEU A 9 5.96 22.57 -29.45
CA LEU A 9 6.69 21.67 -28.56
C LEU A 9 8.17 22.03 -28.62
N ASP A 10 8.73 22.46 -27.49
CA ASP A 10 10.17 22.57 -27.32
C ASP A 10 10.78 21.15 -27.21
N LEU A 11 11.14 20.57 -28.36
CA LEU A 11 11.77 19.24 -28.47
C LEU A 11 13.14 19.16 -27.76
N SER A 12 13.70 20.28 -27.29
CA SER A 12 14.99 20.29 -26.57
C SER A 12 14.94 19.58 -25.21
N LEU A 13 13.74 19.29 -24.70
CA LEU A 13 13.50 18.59 -23.44
C LEU A 13 12.68 17.30 -23.61
N GLN A 14 12.69 16.67 -24.79
CA GLN A 14 11.98 15.40 -25.02
C GLN A 14 12.88 14.19 -24.80
N VAL A 15 12.40 13.19 -24.04
CA VAL A 15 13.05 11.87 -23.89
C VAL A 15 12.11 10.80 -24.42
N GLY A 16 12.44 10.24 -25.58
CA GLY A 16 11.55 9.29 -26.27
C GLY A 16 10.20 9.94 -26.59
N LYS A 17 9.10 9.36 -26.10
CA LYS A 17 7.74 9.91 -26.24
C LYS A 17 7.32 10.83 -25.08
N TYR A 18 8.23 11.18 -24.18
CA TYR A 18 7.92 11.94 -22.97
C TYR A 18 8.43 13.37 -23.08
N ASP A 19 7.51 14.32 -22.98
CA ASP A 19 7.80 15.75 -22.93
C ASP A 19 8.14 16.15 -21.49
N ILE A 20 9.39 16.53 -21.20
CA ILE A 20 9.83 16.87 -19.84
C ILE A 20 9.29 18.24 -19.45
N GLN A 21 8.64 18.31 -18.29
CA GLN A 21 8.03 19.53 -17.78
C GLN A 21 8.85 20.14 -16.63
N THR A 22 9.19 19.37 -15.60
CA THR A 22 9.85 19.91 -14.40
C THR A 22 10.69 18.84 -13.70
N LEU A 23 11.81 19.23 -13.08
CA LEU A 23 12.60 18.34 -12.23
C LEU A 23 11.85 18.03 -10.92
N LEU A 24 11.65 16.75 -10.61
CA LEU A 24 11.05 16.31 -9.34
C LEU A 24 12.11 15.99 -8.28
N GLY A 25 13.24 15.41 -8.69
CA GLY A 25 14.33 15.09 -7.78
C GLY A 25 15.54 14.49 -8.48
N LYS A 26 16.71 14.60 -7.84
CA LYS A 26 17.95 13.96 -8.27
C LYS A 26 18.36 12.94 -7.21
N GLY A 27 18.36 11.67 -7.57
CA GLY A 27 18.75 10.56 -6.72
C GLY A 27 20.16 10.05 -7.05
N ALA A 28 20.60 9.01 -6.34
CA ALA A 28 21.87 8.36 -6.62
C ALA A 28 21.86 7.59 -7.95
N THR A 29 20.70 7.04 -8.34
CA THR A 29 20.50 6.19 -9.52
C THR A 29 20.08 6.94 -10.78
N GLY A 30 19.87 8.24 -10.70
CA GLY A 30 19.42 9.05 -11.82
C GLY A 30 18.58 10.25 -11.41
N THR A 31 18.04 10.92 -12.42
CA THR A 31 17.26 12.16 -12.26
C THR A 31 15.81 11.91 -12.66
N VAL A 32 14.88 12.29 -11.80
CA VAL A 32 13.44 12.08 -11.96
C VAL A 32 12.76 13.39 -12.34
N TYR A 33 12.04 13.36 -13.46
CA TYR A 33 11.29 14.49 -13.99
C TYR A 33 9.80 14.22 -13.97
N LEU A 34 9.00 15.27 -13.82
CA LEU A 34 7.62 15.30 -14.26
C LEU A 34 7.65 15.38 -15.77
N ALA A 35 7.02 14.43 -16.45
CA ALA A 35 6.92 14.42 -17.90
C ALA A 35 5.51 14.05 -18.35
N LYS A 36 5.15 14.44 -19.57
CA LYS A 36 3.89 14.10 -20.19
C LYS A 36 4.11 13.08 -21.30
N ASP A 37 3.43 11.94 -21.24
CA ASP A 37 3.39 10.98 -22.35
C ASP A 37 2.62 11.62 -23.52
N THR A 38 3.29 11.90 -24.63
CA THR A 38 2.70 12.59 -25.78
C THR A 38 1.65 11.74 -26.50
N PHE A 39 1.62 10.44 -26.29
CA PHE A 39 0.64 9.53 -26.89
C PHE A 39 -0.62 9.40 -26.02
N SER A 40 -0.46 9.13 -24.72
CA SER A 40 -1.61 8.94 -23.81
C SER A 40 -2.13 10.24 -23.20
N GLY A 41 -1.33 11.32 -23.25
CA GLY A 41 -1.64 12.62 -22.63
C GLY A 41 -1.50 12.63 -21.11
N ARG A 42 -1.08 11.52 -20.49
CA ARG A 42 -0.95 11.37 -19.03
C ARG A 42 0.40 11.90 -18.53
N GLU A 43 0.38 12.46 -17.33
CA GLU A 43 1.60 12.83 -16.61
C GLU A 43 2.21 11.60 -15.92
N VAL A 44 3.54 11.52 -15.92
CA VAL A 44 4.34 10.44 -15.37
C VAL A 44 5.53 11.00 -14.61
N ALA A 45 6.04 10.24 -13.65
CA ALA A 45 7.39 10.45 -13.14
C ALA A 45 8.36 9.69 -14.06
N LEU A 46 9.30 10.40 -14.67
CA LEU A 46 10.25 9.87 -15.63
C LEU A 46 11.65 9.86 -15.02
N LYS A 47 12.12 8.68 -14.60
CA LYS A 47 13.48 8.49 -14.11
C LYS A 47 14.41 8.27 -15.29
N THR A 48 15.44 9.09 -15.41
CA THR A 48 16.46 9.03 -16.47
C THR A 48 17.82 8.74 -15.87
N ILE A 49 18.65 7.98 -16.59
CA ILE A 49 20.03 7.73 -16.19
C ILE A 49 20.96 8.71 -16.90
N GLU A 50 21.89 9.31 -16.16
CA GLU A 50 22.79 10.33 -16.72
C GLU A 50 23.83 9.68 -17.66
N PRO A 51 24.14 10.26 -18.83
CA PRO A 51 25.12 9.71 -19.78
C PRO A 51 26.51 9.44 -19.18
N GLU A 52 26.87 10.18 -18.14
CA GLU A 52 28.12 10.04 -17.40
C GLU A 52 28.25 8.69 -16.68
N VAL A 53 27.12 8.10 -16.28
CA VAL A 53 27.07 6.75 -15.70
C VAL A 53 27.54 5.69 -16.71
N PHE A 54 27.41 5.93 -18.02
CA PHE A 54 27.89 5.01 -19.05
C PHE A 54 29.39 5.18 -19.35
N ARG A 55 30.04 6.22 -18.84
CA ARG A 55 31.45 6.54 -19.11
C ARG A 55 32.41 6.02 -18.04
N ASP A 56 31.92 5.75 -16.83
CA ASP A 56 32.71 5.16 -15.74
C ASP A 56 32.51 3.63 -15.67
N PRO A 57 33.54 2.81 -15.96
CA PRO A 57 33.40 1.35 -16.01
C PRO A 57 33.06 0.69 -14.66
N GLU A 58 33.44 1.29 -13.53
CA GLU A 58 33.33 0.65 -12.21
C GLU A 58 32.17 1.26 -11.40
N PHE A 59 32.08 2.59 -11.36
CA PHE A 59 30.96 3.29 -10.70
C PHE A 59 29.66 3.14 -11.51
N GLY A 60 29.77 3.24 -12.84
CA GLY A 60 28.63 3.13 -13.76
C GLY A 60 27.96 1.76 -13.76
N ALA A 61 28.71 0.70 -13.48
CA ALA A 61 28.21 -0.68 -13.51
C ALA A 61 27.13 -0.94 -12.44
N VAL A 62 27.28 -0.39 -11.23
CA VAL A 62 26.32 -0.60 -10.14
C VAL A 62 25.02 0.16 -10.43
N TYR A 63 25.10 1.44 -10.80
CA TYR A 63 23.91 2.24 -11.11
C TYR A 63 23.19 1.75 -12.36
N ARG A 64 23.92 1.34 -13.40
CA ARG A 64 23.34 0.69 -14.57
C ARG A 64 22.63 -0.61 -14.19
N SER A 65 23.22 -1.42 -13.30
CA SER A 65 22.58 -2.64 -12.79
C SER A 65 21.30 -2.32 -12.04
N GLN A 66 21.30 -1.30 -11.17
CA GLN A 66 20.09 -0.85 -10.45
C GLN A 66 18.98 -0.40 -11.40
N PHE A 67 19.34 0.42 -12.39
CA PHE A 67 18.42 0.89 -13.41
C PHE A 67 17.84 -0.27 -14.24
N LEU A 68 18.68 -1.20 -14.70
CA LEU A 68 18.25 -2.40 -15.42
C LEU A 68 17.33 -3.29 -14.59
N ASN A 69 17.61 -3.43 -13.30
CA ASN A 69 16.77 -4.20 -12.39
C ASN A 69 15.40 -3.57 -12.24
N GLU A 70 15.33 -2.26 -12.00
CA GLU A 70 14.07 -1.52 -11.91
C GLU A 70 13.29 -1.63 -13.23
N ALA A 71 13.94 -1.39 -14.37
CA ALA A 71 13.34 -1.58 -15.70
C ALA A 71 12.80 -3.01 -15.91
N SER A 72 13.50 -4.04 -15.41
CA SER A 72 13.07 -5.43 -15.53
C SER A 72 11.80 -5.76 -14.73
N LEU A 73 11.40 -4.90 -13.80
CA LEU A 73 10.17 -5.02 -13.01
C LEU A 73 8.96 -4.38 -13.70
N ALA A 74 9.16 -3.70 -14.84
CA ALA A 74 8.10 -3.13 -15.65
C ALA A 74 7.01 -4.17 -15.94
N GLY A 75 5.77 -3.85 -15.55
CA GLY A 75 4.61 -4.72 -15.70
C GLY A 75 4.54 -5.96 -14.80
N LYS A 76 5.60 -6.30 -14.03
CA LYS A 76 5.63 -7.48 -13.14
C LYS A 76 4.96 -7.24 -11.80
N LEU A 77 5.25 -6.10 -11.16
CA LEU A 77 4.67 -5.76 -9.86
C LEU A 77 3.40 -4.95 -10.06
N ARG A 78 2.28 -5.45 -9.54
CA ARG A 78 0.99 -4.76 -9.54
C ARG A 78 0.36 -4.85 -8.16
N HIS A 79 0.50 -3.78 -7.39
CA HIS A 79 -0.05 -3.69 -6.04
C HIS A 79 -0.45 -2.23 -5.73
N PRO A 80 -1.58 -1.96 -5.04
CA PRO A 80 -2.04 -0.60 -4.75
C PRO A 80 -1.00 0.26 -4.04
N HIS A 81 -0.19 -0.34 -3.17
CA HIS A 81 0.86 0.31 -2.39
C HIS A 81 2.28 0.12 -2.97
N ILE A 82 2.41 -0.20 -4.25
CA ILE A 82 3.68 -0.15 -5.00
C ILE A 82 3.48 0.79 -6.18
N ALA A 83 4.43 1.69 -6.41
CA ALA A 83 4.40 2.59 -7.55
C ALA A 83 4.55 1.78 -8.84
N ALA A 84 3.59 1.91 -9.76
CA ALA A 84 3.61 1.13 -10.98
C ALA A 84 4.69 1.64 -11.95
N ILE A 85 5.49 0.72 -12.50
CA ILE A 85 6.35 1.01 -13.64
C ILE A 85 5.53 0.81 -14.90
N LEU A 86 5.30 1.90 -15.62
CA LEU A 86 4.42 1.99 -16.79
C LEU A 86 5.15 1.57 -18.07
N ASP A 87 6.41 1.98 -18.18
CA ASP A 87 7.23 1.79 -19.37
C ASP A 87 8.72 1.87 -18.99
N ALA A 88 9.58 1.19 -19.73
CA ALA A 88 11.02 1.25 -19.53
C ALA A 88 11.75 1.06 -20.85
N VAL A 89 12.68 1.96 -21.13
CA VAL A 89 13.55 1.92 -22.31
C VAL A 89 15.00 1.97 -21.83
N VAL A 90 15.78 0.98 -22.27
CA VAL A 90 17.22 0.95 -22.01
C VAL A 90 17.95 0.85 -23.34
N LEU A 91 18.84 1.80 -23.59
CA LEU A 91 19.73 1.87 -24.74
C LEU A 91 21.19 1.74 -24.26
N ASP A 92 22.13 1.76 -25.21
CA ASP A 92 23.55 1.56 -24.90
C ASP A 92 24.17 2.71 -24.10
N ASP A 93 23.68 3.94 -24.30
CA ASP A 93 24.20 5.19 -23.74
C ASP A 93 23.17 6.04 -23.00
N SER A 94 21.93 5.55 -22.90
CA SER A 94 20.80 6.28 -22.35
C SER A 94 19.69 5.33 -21.90
N GLY A 95 18.80 5.81 -21.05
CA GLY A 95 17.65 5.04 -20.62
C GLY A 95 16.67 5.87 -19.81
N HIS A 96 15.41 5.47 -19.84
CA HIS A 96 14.39 6.04 -18.98
C HIS A 96 13.39 4.98 -18.49
N ILE A 97 12.83 5.22 -17.31
CA ILE A 97 11.75 4.43 -16.72
C ILE A 97 10.62 5.41 -16.43
N ALA A 98 9.47 5.20 -17.06
CA ALA A 98 8.25 5.93 -16.76
C ALA A 98 7.48 5.18 -15.67
N MET A 99 7.17 5.89 -14.61
CA MET A 99 6.46 5.38 -13.44
C MET A 99 5.23 6.24 -13.16
N GLU A 100 4.30 5.66 -12.41
CA GLU A 100 3.15 6.37 -11.85
C GLU A 100 3.60 7.63 -11.11
N LEU A 101 3.01 8.78 -11.47
CA LEU A 101 3.27 10.04 -10.79
C LEU A 101 2.51 10.09 -9.46
N ILE A 102 3.24 10.37 -8.38
CA ILE A 102 2.68 10.51 -7.03
C ILE A 102 3.03 11.90 -6.50
N THR A 103 2.01 12.73 -6.25
CA THR A 103 2.19 14.18 -6.03
C THR A 103 2.24 14.59 -4.56
N GLY A 104 1.90 13.72 -3.61
CA GLY A 104 1.88 14.05 -2.18
C GLY A 104 3.26 14.14 -1.52
N GLY A 105 4.34 13.91 -2.28
CA GLY A 105 5.70 13.84 -1.75
C GLY A 105 6.00 12.49 -1.13
N ASP A 106 6.96 12.45 -0.21
CA ASP A 106 7.46 11.24 0.43
C ASP A 106 7.58 11.42 1.95
N LEU A 107 7.75 10.30 2.66
CA LEU A 107 7.78 10.30 4.12
C LEU A 107 9.02 10.98 4.73
N SER A 108 10.07 11.31 3.97
CA SER A 108 11.23 12.06 4.52
C SER A 108 10.86 13.45 5.01
N ARG A 109 9.69 13.98 4.63
CA ARG A 109 9.16 15.25 5.15
C ARG A 109 8.65 15.13 6.59
N HIS A 110 8.46 13.91 7.09
CA HIS A 110 7.80 13.60 8.36
C HIS A 110 8.72 12.93 9.39
N VAL A 111 10.04 13.08 9.25
CA VAL A 111 11.05 12.43 10.10
C VAL A 111 11.70 13.40 11.09
N THR A 112 11.12 14.58 11.30
CA THR A 112 11.61 15.55 12.28
C THR A 112 10.55 15.80 13.34
N PRO A 113 10.90 16.10 14.60
CA PRO A 113 9.94 16.29 15.68
C PRO A 113 8.78 17.25 15.35
N ASP A 114 9.06 18.31 14.59
CA ASP A 114 8.10 19.35 14.21
C ASP A 114 7.16 18.94 13.07
N THR A 115 7.48 17.86 12.34
CA THR A 115 6.74 17.41 11.15
C THR A 115 6.16 16.01 11.27
N LEU A 116 6.21 15.43 12.47
CA LEU A 116 5.73 14.06 12.72
C LEU A 116 4.24 13.91 12.41
N LEU A 117 3.90 12.77 11.82
CA LEU A 117 2.53 12.34 11.63
C LEU A 117 1.91 11.88 12.96
N PRO A 118 0.57 11.87 13.07
CA PRO A 118 -0.14 11.18 14.14
C PRO A 118 0.29 9.71 14.23
N VAL A 119 0.39 9.17 15.45
CA VAL A 119 0.82 7.78 15.69
C VAL A 119 -0.03 6.78 14.91
N ALA A 120 -1.36 6.99 14.89
CA ALA A 120 -2.29 6.15 14.14
C ALA A 120 -2.00 6.12 12.64
N ASP A 121 -1.58 7.25 12.06
CA ASP A 121 -1.27 7.36 10.64
C ASP A 121 0.01 6.62 10.30
N VAL A 122 1.06 6.78 11.12
CA VAL A 122 2.33 6.06 10.97
C VAL A 122 2.10 4.54 10.99
N LEU A 123 1.31 4.04 11.95
CA LEU A 123 1.03 2.61 12.06
C LEU A 123 0.24 2.08 10.85
N GLN A 124 -0.73 2.85 10.33
CA GLN A 124 -1.50 2.47 9.13
C GLN A 124 -0.63 2.48 7.86
N ILE A 125 0.29 3.44 7.75
CA ILE A 125 1.27 3.51 6.68
C ILE A 125 2.18 2.27 6.70
N CYS A 126 2.77 1.95 7.86
CA CYS A 126 3.64 0.78 8.00
C CYS A 126 2.87 -0.53 7.78
N PHE A 127 1.60 -0.61 8.20
CA PHE A 127 0.73 -1.76 7.90
C PHE A 127 0.59 -2.00 6.39
N LYS A 128 0.34 -0.94 5.63
CA LYS A 128 0.25 -1.01 4.16
C LYS A 128 1.58 -1.37 3.50
N CYS A 129 2.69 -0.88 4.05
CA CYS A 129 4.03 -1.27 3.61
C CYS A 129 4.29 -2.77 3.83
N CYS A 130 3.86 -3.35 4.96
CA CYS A 130 3.96 -4.79 5.19
C CYS A 130 3.25 -5.60 4.09
N GLY A 131 2.04 -5.20 3.69
CA GLY A 131 1.31 -5.85 2.60
C GLY A 131 2.03 -5.76 1.25
N ALA A 132 2.56 -4.57 0.92
CA ALA A 132 3.33 -4.36 -0.31
C ALA A 132 4.62 -5.20 -0.34
N LEU A 133 5.35 -5.25 0.77
CA LEU A 133 6.62 -5.99 0.87
C LEU A 133 6.41 -7.50 0.94
N ASP A 134 5.29 -7.96 1.51
CA ASP A 134 4.88 -9.37 1.44
C ASP A 134 4.59 -9.78 0.00
N TYR A 135 3.84 -8.95 -0.73
CA TYR A 135 3.57 -9.17 -2.15
C TYR A 135 4.87 -9.23 -2.97
N ALA A 136 5.76 -8.24 -2.82
CA ALA A 136 7.05 -8.24 -3.52
C ALA A 136 7.88 -9.49 -3.18
N PHE A 137 7.91 -9.90 -1.92
CA PHE A 137 8.65 -11.08 -1.50
C PHE A 137 8.10 -12.37 -2.12
N ARG A 138 6.78 -12.52 -2.23
CA ARG A 138 6.15 -13.67 -2.93
C ARG A 138 6.49 -13.71 -4.42
N GLU A 139 6.71 -12.55 -5.03
CA GLU A 139 7.23 -12.42 -6.40
C GLU A 139 8.76 -12.63 -6.49
N GLY A 140 9.42 -13.03 -5.38
CA GLY A 140 10.85 -13.32 -5.32
C GLY A 140 11.73 -12.08 -5.20
N ILE A 141 11.17 -10.95 -4.79
CA ILE A 141 11.82 -9.64 -4.79
C ILE A 141 12.00 -9.16 -3.34
N VAL A 142 13.23 -8.80 -2.99
CA VAL A 142 13.58 -8.11 -1.73
C VAL A 142 14.01 -6.70 -2.13
N HIS A 143 13.43 -5.66 -1.56
CA HIS A 143 13.63 -4.28 -1.99
C HIS A 143 15.05 -3.75 -1.68
N ARG A 144 15.57 -4.00 -0.48
CA ARG A 144 16.93 -3.67 0.02
C ARG A 144 17.27 -2.20 0.23
N ASP A 145 16.35 -1.28 -0.04
CA ASP A 145 16.55 0.18 0.12
C ASP A 145 15.27 0.85 0.64
N ILE A 146 14.64 0.24 1.65
CA ILE A 146 13.48 0.82 2.31
C ILE A 146 13.94 1.99 3.20
N LYS A 147 13.42 3.18 2.89
CA LYS A 147 13.67 4.43 3.61
C LYS A 147 12.51 5.40 3.36
N PRO A 148 12.36 6.48 4.16
CA PRO A 148 11.23 7.40 4.04
C PRO A 148 11.11 8.04 2.65
N ALA A 149 12.25 8.34 2.00
CA ALA A 149 12.30 8.90 0.65
C ALA A 149 11.77 7.98 -0.46
N ASN A 150 11.65 6.68 -0.20
CA ASN A 150 11.14 5.68 -1.15
C ASN A 150 9.68 5.29 -0.84
N ILE A 151 9.04 5.93 0.15
CA ILE A 151 7.65 5.70 0.49
C ILE A 151 6.87 6.98 0.19
N MET A 152 6.21 6.97 -0.96
CA MET A 152 5.52 8.13 -1.53
C MET A 152 4.11 8.24 -0.95
N ILE A 153 3.68 9.45 -0.63
CA ILE A 153 2.34 9.75 -0.11
C ILE A 153 1.41 10.01 -1.30
N ALA A 154 0.41 9.15 -1.49
CA ALA A 154 -0.63 9.38 -2.49
C ALA A 154 -1.71 10.31 -1.93
N SER A 155 -2.26 10.00 -0.74
CA SER A 155 -3.26 10.82 -0.05
C SER A 155 -3.45 10.36 1.39
N GLY A 156 -3.36 11.27 2.37
CA GLY A 156 -3.53 10.90 3.78
C GLY A 156 -2.55 9.80 4.20
N THR A 157 -3.07 8.66 4.67
CA THR A 157 -2.25 7.49 5.02
C THR A 157 -1.95 6.58 3.82
N ASP A 158 -2.56 6.82 2.65
CA ASP A 158 -2.30 6.01 1.45
C ASP A 158 -0.92 6.31 0.88
N VAL A 159 -0.13 5.25 0.75
CA VAL A 159 1.27 5.32 0.35
C VAL A 159 1.58 4.30 -0.72
N LYS A 160 2.65 4.56 -1.47
CA LYS A 160 3.21 3.64 -2.46
C LYS A 160 4.72 3.56 -2.28
N ILE A 161 5.25 2.34 -2.25
CA ILE A 161 6.69 2.09 -2.24
C ILE A 161 7.21 2.23 -3.66
N ALA A 162 8.28 3.00 -3.83
CA ALA A 162 8.97 3.26 -5.09
C ALA A 162 10.45 2.85 -5.02
N ASP A 163 11.13 2.84 -6.18
CA ASP A 163 12.57 2.53 -6.34
C ASP A 163 13.02 1.13 -5.91
N PHE A 164 12.59 0.12 -6.66
CA PHE A 164 13.04 -1.26 -6.51
C PHE A 164 14.38 -1.55 -7.22
N GLY A 165 15.17 -0.53 -7.58
CA GLY A 165 16.41 -0.72 -8.34
C GLY A 165 17.45 -1.59 -7.63
N ALA A 166 17.45 -1.61 -6.30
CA ALA A 166 18.37 -2.45 -5.54
C ALA A 166 17.98 -3.95 -5.51
N ALA A 167 16.77 -4.32 -5.95
CA ALA A 167 16.15 -5.58 -5.55
C ALA A 167 16.80 -6.87 -6.08
N LEU A 168 17.64 -6.76 -7.11
CA LEU A 168 18.32 -7.88 -7.77
C LEU A 168 19.84 -7.72 -7.81
N LEU A 169 20.40 -6.78 -7.04
CA LEU A 169 21.85 -6.59 -6.99
C LEU A 169 22.58 -7.84 -6.49
N ARG A 170 23.72 -8.16 -7.10
CA ARG A 170 24.59 -9.22 -6.58
C ARG A 170 25.30 -8.76 -5.32
N LYS A 171 25.66 -9.74 -4.48
CA LYS A 171 26.32 -9.57 -3.19
C LYS A 171 27.46 -8.54 -3.19
N SER A 172 28.40 -8.66 -4.13
CA SER A 172 29.55 -7.75 -4.26
C SER A 172 29.20 -6.31 -4.68
N GLN A 173 28.09 -6.09 -5.38
CA GLN A 173 27.65 -4.77 -5.83
C GLN A 173 26.96 -3.98 -4.70
N ALA A 174 26.29 -4.68 -3.77
CA ALA A 174 25.63 -4.06 -2.62
C ALA A 174 26.63 -3.38 -1.67
N VAL A 175 27.80 -3.99 -1.46
CA VAL A 175 28.87 -3.46 -0.59
C VAL A 175 29.47 -2.16 -1.14
N GLN A 176 29.58 -2.02 -2.48
CA GLN A 176 30.06 -0.77 -3.10
C GLN A 176 29.08 0.39 -2.87
N THR A 177 27.75 0.14 -2.86
CA THR A 177 26.74 1.14 -2.50
C THR A 177 26.84 1.64 -1.05
N VAL A 178 27.31 0.80 -0.11
CA VAL A 178 27.54 1.19 1.30
C VAL A 178 28.64 2.26 1.41
N ALA A 179 29.64 2.24 0.51
CA ALA A 179 30.72 3.21 0.50
C ALA A 179 30.32 4.58 -0.09
N ILE A 180 29.18 4.66 -0.80
CA ILE A 180 28.77 5.85 -1.57
C ILE A 180 27.59 6.59 -0.90
N GLY A 181 26.86 5.95 0.02
CA GLY A 181 25.73 6.54 0.75
C GLY A 181 25.77 6.25 2.27
N SER A 182 24.82 6.80 3.03
CA SER A 182 24.77 6.56 4.47
C SER A 182 23.85 5.38 4.84
N PRO A 183 24.33 4.39 5.63
CA PRO A 183 23.67 3.10 5.86
C PRO A 183 22.56 3.14 6.92
N PHE A 184 21.91 4.30 7.13
CA PHE A 184 21.02 4.51 8.28
C PHE A 184 19.85 3.53 8.38
N TYR A 185 19.40 2.96 7.27
CA TYR A 185 18.28 2.01 7.19
C TYR A 185 18.71 0.58 6.92
N MET A 186 20.01 0.32 6.71
CA MET A 186 20.50 -1.01 6.35
C MET A 186 20.38 -1.97 7.53
N SER A 187 19.98 -3.21 7.23
CA SER A 187 19.96 -4.27 8.23
C SER A 187 21.38 -4.75 8.60
N PRO A 188 21.55 -5.37 9.80
CA PRO A 188 22.82 -5.98 10.19
C PRO A 188 23.39 -6.93 9.14
N GLU A 189 22.55 -7.77 8.55
CA GLU A 189 22.97 -8.69 7.49
C GLU A 189 23.32 -8.00 6.17
N GLN A 190 22.81 -6.79 5.88
CA GLN A 190 23.30 -5.98 4.75
C GLN A 190 24.70 -5.44 5.03
N ILE A 191 24.94 -4.95 6.23
CA ILE A 191 26.25 -4.40 6.64
C ILE A 191 27.33 -5.48 6.66
N GLU A 192 27.00 -6.68 7.13
CA GLU A 192 27.91 -7.82 7.20
C GLU A 192 28.04 -8.57 5.86
N ASP A 193 27.41 -8.09 4.80
CA ASP A 193 27.35 -8.76 3.50
C ASP A 193 26.94 -10.24 3.65
N LYS A 194 25.81 -10.48 4.30
CA LYS A 194 25.17 -11.80 4.46
C LYS A 194 24.00 -11.94 3.47
N PRO A 195 23.51 -13.17 3.21
CA PRO A 195 22.34 -13.36 2.36
C PRO A 195 21.13 -12.56 2.87
N LEU A 196 20.54 -11.76 1.99
CA LEU A 196 19.39 -10.92 2.29
C LEU A 196 18.09 -11.68 2.05
N THR A 197 17.11 -11.43 2.92
CA THR A 197 15.77 -12.02 2.85
C THR A 197 14.72 -10.94 3.16
N HIS A 198 13.44 -11.30 3.21
CA HIS A 198 12.37 -10.40 3.65
C HIS A 198 12.63 -9.80 5.04
N HIS A 199 13.39 -10.48 5.90
CA HIS A 199 13.77 -9.93 7.20
C HIS A 199 14.64 -8.67 7.08
N SER A 200 15.41 -8.51 6.01
CA SER A 200 16.25 -7.32 5.80
C SER A 200 15.41 -6.08 5.54
N ASP A 201 14.39 -6.21 4.70
CA ASP A 201 13.41 -5.15 4.47
C ASP A 201 12.56 -4.90 5.73
N MET A 202 12.26 -5.94 6.52
CA MET A 202 11.54 -5.81 7.79
C MET A 202 12.31 -4.98 8.82
N PHE A 203 13.63 -5.17 8.92
CA PHE A 203 14.48 -4.32 9.74
C PHE A 203 14.45 -2.88 9.24
N SER A 204 14.60 -2.69 7.94
CA SER A 204 14.61 -1.37 7.29
C SER A 204 13.28 -0.62 7.53
N LEU A 205 12.13 -1.31 7.39
CA LEU A 205 10.82 -0.76 7.74
C LEU A 205 10.69 -0.49 9.25
N GLY A 206 11.30 -1.31 10.11
CA GLY A 206 11.39 -1.06 11.54
C GLY A 206 12.14 0.24 11.88
N VAL A 207 13.22 0.54 11.14
CA VAL A 207 13.96 1.82 11.25
C VAL A 207 13.07 2.99 10.81
N VAL A 208 12.37 2.85 9.69
CA VAL A 208 11.41 3.86 9.19
C VAL A 208 10.30 4.11 10.22
N LEU A 209 9.70 3.04 10.76
CA LEU A 209 8.66 3.13 11.79
C LEU A 209 9.17 3.87 13.03
N TYR A 210 10.37 3.53 13.51
CA TYR A 210 11.01 4.22 14.64
C TYR A 210 11.16 5.72 14.38
N GLU A 211 11.69 6.08 13.20
CA GLU A 211 11.99 7.46 12.85
C GLU A 211 10.71 8.29 12.66
N LEU A 212 9.67 7.73 12.04
CA LEU A 212 8.37 8.39 11.89
C LEU A 212 7.61 8.54 13.21
N LEU A 213 7.86 7.65 14.18
CA LEU A 213 7.29 7.77 15.51
C LEU A 213 8.02 8.84 16.33
N THR A 214 9.34 8.96 16.23
CA THR A 214 10.15 9.73 17.19
C THR A 214 10.78 11.00 16.63
N GLY A 215 10.86 11.14 15.30
CA GLY A 215 11.63 12.19 14.63
C GLY A 215 13.14 12.01 14.76
N GLN A 216 13.59 10.83 15.19
CA GLN A 216 14.99 10.51 15.42
C GLN A 216 15.30 9.12 14.87
N ARG A 217 16.52 8.93 14.35
CA ARG A 217 16.96 7.61 13.92
C ARG A 217 17.28 6.73 15.13
N PRO A 218 16.98 5.41 15.08
CA PRO A 218 17.32 4.49 16.16
C PRO A 218 18.84 4.37 16.37
N PHE A 219 19.62 4.54 15.30
CA PHE A 219 21.08 4.47 15.31
C PHE A 219 21.67 5.74 14.69
N ALA A 220 22.49 6.44 15.46
CA ALA A 220 23.21 7.62 15.00
C ALA A 220 24.62 7.64 15.63
N ALA A 221 25.62 8.02 14.85
CA ALA A 221 27.00 8.19 15.30
C ALA A 221 27.72 9.23 14.42
N ASP A 222 28.79 9.82 14.96
CA ASP A 222 29.60 10.83 14.25
C ASP A 222 30.53 10.23 13.20
N SER A 223 30.67 8.90 13.17
CA SER A 223 31.49 8.15 12.22
C SER A 223 30.73 6.97 11.63
N LEU A 224 31.07 6.60 10.39
CA LEU A 224 30.49 5.44 9.70
C LEU A 224 30.77 4.13 10.48
N GLU A 225 32.00 3.96 10.98
CA GLU A 225 32.37 2.82 11.81
C GLU A 225 31.54 2.74 13.09
N GLY A 226 31.34 3.88 13.77
CA GLY A 226 30.49 3.96 14.95
C GLY A 226 29.03 3.62 14.64
N LEU A 227 28.52 4.09 13.51
CA LEU A 227 27.14 3.80 13.06
C LEU A 227 26.98 2.31 12.79
N VAL A 228 27.92 1.69 12.08
CA VAL A 228 27.95 0.25 11.82
C VAL A 228 27.95 -0.53 13.13
N GLN A 229 28.81 -0.20 14.09
CA GLN A 229 28.83 -0.87 15.40
C GLN A 229 27.46 -0.78 16.11
N LYS A 230 26.82 0.39 16.08
CA LYS A 230 25.48 0.58 16.68
C LYS A 230 24.41 -0.26 15.99
N ILE A 231 24.39 -0.28 14.66
CA ILE A 231 23.43 -1.09 13.91
C ILE A 231 23.60 -2.57 14.25
N LEU A 232 24.84 -3.06 14.36
CA LEU A 232 25.13 -4.47 14.65
C LEU A 232 24.85 -4.88 16.10
N GLN A 233 25.08 -4.01 17.08
CA GLN A 233 25.19 -4.42 18.49
C GLN A 233 24.29 -3.66 19.48
N GLN A 234 23.88 -2.42 19.16
CA GLN A 234 23.17 -1.58 20.12
C GLN A 234 21.67 -1.64 19.90
N ASP A 235 20.90 -1.87 20.96
CA ASP A 235 19.45 -1.68 20.94
C ASP A 235 19.10 -0.18 21.12
N PRO A 236 18.14 0.36 20.35
CA PRO A 236 17.76 1.76 20.46
C PRO A 236 16.91 2.03 21.71
N ALA A 237 16.75 3.30 22.09
CA ALA A 237 15.83 3.68 23.16
C ALA A 237 14.38 3.39 22.72
N PRO A 238 13.48 2.91 23.59
CA PRO A 238 12.09 2.66 23.22
C PRO A 238 11.37 3.94 22.74
N PRO A 239 10.60 3.91 21.64
CA PRO A 239 9.90 5.08 21.10
C PRO A 239 9.06 5.86 22.12
N SER A 240 8.37 5.15 23.04
CA SER A 240 7.55 5.78 24.09
C SER A 240 8.34 6.64 25.08
N THR A 241 9.67 6.49 25.14
CA THR A 241 10.55 7.33 25.97
C THR A 241 10.96 8.63 25.28
N LEU A 242 10.76 8.72 23.95
CA LEU A 242 11.19 9.87 23.14
C LEU A 242 10.03 10.74 22.68
N ARG A 243 8.80 10.21 22.61
CA ARG A 243 7.61 10.96 22.22
C ARG A 243 6.41 10.62 23.10
N ASP A 244 5.87 11.65 23.74
CA ASP A 244 4.61 11.58 24.45
C ASP A 244 3.46 11.23 23.50
N GLY A 245 2.55 10.35 23.94
CA GLY A 245 1.42 9.88 23.14
C GLY A 245 1.70 8.64 22.30
N VAL A 246 2.92 8.10 22.33
CA VAL A 246 3.21 6.73 21.82
C VAL A 246 2.96 5.72 22.93
N PRO A 247 1.97 4.81 22.81
CA PRO A 247 1.75 3.75 23.79
C PRO A 247 2.95 2.82 23.95
N ARG A 248 3.20 2.34 25.17
CA ARG A 248 4.33 1.44 25.47
C ARG A 248 4.22 0.10 24.75
N GLU A 249 3.02 -0.31 24.41
CA GLU A 249 2.73 -1.51 23.64
C GLU A 249 3.38 -1.45 22.24
N ILE A 250 3.54 -0.25 21.68
CA ILE A 250 4.21 -0.04 20.38
C ILE A 250 5.73 -0.31 20.49
N ASP A 251 6.34 -0.09 21.65
CA ASP A 251 7.78 -0.30 21.82
C ASP A 251 8.17 -1.73 21.45
N ARG A 252 7.42 -2.71 21.94
CA ARG A 252 7.69 -4.12 21.63
C ARG A 252 7.68 -4.38 20.12
N ILE A 253 6.74 -3.77 19.40
CA ILE A 253 6.57 -3.94 17.96
C ILE A 253 7.81 -3.44 17.21
N VAL A 254 8.23 -2.22 17.53
CA VAL A 254 9.39 -1.58 16.91
C VAL A 254 10.67 -2.33 17.25
N MET A 255 10.86 -2.65 18.54
CA MET A 255 12.07 -3.32 19.01
C MET A 255 12.21 -4.74 18.45
N GLN A 256 11.11 -5.47 18.26
CA GLN A 256 11.13 -6.79 17.63
C GLN A 256 11.52 -6.69 16.15
N ALA A 257 10.97 -5.72 15.40
CA ALA A 257 11.36 -5.47 14.01
C ALA A 257 12.85 -5.10 13.88
N LEU A 258 13.41 -4.39 14.88
CA LEU A 258 14.81 -4.00 14.97
C LEU A 258 15.74 -5.07 15.58
N GLY A 259 15.25 -6.31 15.75
CA GLY A 259 16.06 -7.43 16.22
C GLY A 259 17.31 -7.63 15.37
N LYS A 260 18.47 -7.75 16.01
CA LYS A 260 19.76 -7.80 15.29
C LYS A 260 19.91 -9.04 14.42
N LYS A 261 19.38 -10.17 14.90
CA LYS A 261 19.33 -11.41 14.15
C LYS A 261 17.97 -11.55 13.45
N PRO A 262 17.92 -12.00 12.17
CA PRO A 262 16.67 -12.20 11.45
C PRO A 262 15.63 -13.03 12.21
N GLU A 263 16.06 -14.11 12.88
CA GLU A 263 15.19 -15.02 13.64
C GLU A 263 14.57 -14.40 14.90
N HIS A 264 15.06 -13.24 15.37
CA HIS A 264 14.46 -12.51 16.48
C HIS A 264 13.38 -11.51 16.03
N ARG A 265 13.23 -11.32 14.71
CA ARG A 265 12.19 -10.45 14.13
C ARG A 265 10.89 -11.23 13.97
N TYR A 266 9.87 -10.61 13.37
CA TYR A 266 8.64 -11.31 13.01
C TYR A 266 8.92 -12.37 11.94
N ALA A 267 8.33 -13.56 12.10
CA ALA A 267 8.55 -14.67 11.17
C ALA A 267 8.05 -14.32 9.76
N THR A 268 6.89 -13.66 9.67
CA THR A 268 6.29 -13.23 8.42
C THR A 268 5.88 -11.76 8.44
N TRP A 269 5.71 -11.17 7.26
CA TRP A 269 5.10 -9.83 7.12
C TRP A 269 3.68 -9.78 7.67
N ALA A 270 2.93 -10.88 7.58
CA ALA A 270 1.58 -10.98 8.12
C ALA A 270 1.57 -10.86 9.65
N ASP A 271 2.54 -11.47 10.35
CA ASP A 271 2.68 -11.34 11.80
C ASP A 271 2.98 -9.90 12.20
N PHE A 272 3.89 -9.24 11.47
CA PHE A 272 4.22 -7.84 11.74
C PHE A 272 3.02 -6.92 11.46
N ALA A 273 2.32 -7.12 10.35
CA ALA A 273 1.12 -6.37 10.00
C ALA A 273 0.00 -6.57 11.04
N LEU A 274 -0.17 -7.77 11.57
CA LEU A 274 -1.18 -8.06 12.58
C LEU A 274 -0.94 -7.26 13.88
N GLU A 275 0.31 -7.21 14.34
CA GLU A 275 0.66 -6.43 15.53
C GLU A 275 0.46 -4.91 15.30
N LEU A 276 0.82 -4.40 14.12
CA LEU A 276 0.53 -3.00 13.75
C LEU A 276 -0.98 -2.73 13.74
N ALA A 277 -1.79 -3.64 13.18
CA ALA A 277 -3.24 -3.50 13.15
C ALA A 277 -3.86 -3.49 14.56
N HIS A 278 -3.35 -4.31 15.47
CA HIS A 278 -3.75 -4.27 16.89
C HIS A 278 -3.35 -2.94 17.55
N ALA A 279 -2.15 -2.43 17.26
CA ALA A 279 -1.69 -1.14 17.77
C ALA A 279 -2.54 0.04 17.30
N VAL A 280 -2.97 0.06 16.03
CA VAL A 280 -3.84 1.10 15.48
C VAL A 280 -5.14 1.24 16.28
N ARG A 281 -5.74 0.11 16.70
CA ARG A 281 -7.00 0.10 17.48
C ARG A 281 -6.87 0.73 18.87
N MET A 282 -5.66 0.78 19.42
CA MET A 282 -5.42 1.38 20.73
C MET A 282 -5.30 2.90 20.67
N VAL A 283 -4.94 3.45 19.50
CA VAL A 283 -4.68 4.88 19.32
C VAL A 283 -5.77 5.63 18.55
N LEU A 284 -6.62 4.91 17.81
CA LEU A 284 -7.75 5.52 17.11
C LEU A 284 -8.97 5.72 18.03
N PRO A 285 -9.80 6.75 17.76
CA PRO A 285 -11.11 6.88 18.37
C PRO A 285 -11.99 5.65 18.10
N ALA A 286 -12.89 5.34 19.03
CA ALA A 286 -13.75 4.14 18.95
C ALA A 286 -14.61 4.14 17.67
N GLU A 287 -15.02 5.30 17.18
CA GLU A 287 -15.86 5.44 15.99
C GLU A 287 -15.09 5.28 14.68
N ALA A 288 -13.76 5.42 14.70
CA ALA A 288 -12.94 5.34 13.50
C ALA A 288 -12.76 3.89 13.03
N VAL A 289 -12.76 3.69 11.71
CA VAL A 289 -12.51 2.40 11.07
C VAL A 289 -11.17 2.48 10.35
N SER A 290 -10.15 1.84 10.92
CA SER A 290 -8.81 1.81 10.31
C SER A 290 -8.76 1.01 9.02
N ASP A 291 -7.87 1.38 8.10
CA ASP A 291 -7.64 0.62 6.86
C ASP A 291 -7.29 -0.85 7.11
N SER A 292 -6.56 -1.12 8.20
CA SER A 292 -6.20 -2.49 8.60
C SER A 292 -7.41 -3.31 9.03
N GLU A 293 -8.37 -2.69 9.74
CA GLU A 293 -9.63 -3.33 10.10
C GLU A 293 -10.50 -3.64 8.88
N GLN A 294 -10.57 -2.72 7.92
CA GLN A 294 -11.30 -2.89 6.65
C GLN A 294 -10.75 -4.09 5.87
N TYR A 295 -9.44 -4.10 5.63
CA TYR A 295 -8.76 -5.17 4.90
C TYR A 295 -8.89 -6.53 5.59
N LEU A 296 -8.62 -6.59 6.90
CA LEU A 296 -8.72 -7.84 7.66
C LEU A 296 -10.17 -8.37 7.76
N ALA A 297 -11.17 -7.49 7.72
CA ALA A 297 -12.57 -7.90 7.69
C ALA A 297 -12.92 -8.60 6.37
N LEU A 298 -12.51 -8.03 5.23
CA LEU A 298 -12.72 -8.63 3.91
C LEU A 298 -11.95 -9.93 3.72
N LYS A 299 -10.69 -9.99 4.18
CA LYS A 299 -9.84 -11.19 4.06
C LYS A 299 -10.38 -12.42 4.80
N LYS A 300 -11.28 -12.22 5.78
CA LYS A 300 -11.93 -13.32 6.53
C LYS A 300 -13.17 -13.89 5.82
N VAL A 301 -13.54 -13.37 4.66
CA VAL A 301 -14.74 -13.77 3.94
C VAL A 301 -14.41 -14.86 2.94
N GLU A 302 -15.05 -16.02 3.09
CA GLU A 302 -14.80 -17.21 2.26
C GLU A 302 -15.08 -16.96 0.77
N MET A 303 -16.17 -16.25 0.43
CA MET A 303 -16.46 -15.92 -0.97
C MET A 303 -15.44 -14.98 -1.62
N LEU A 304 -14.60 -14.31 -0.83
CA LEU A 304 -13.53 -13.43 -1.34
C LEU A 304 -12.16 -14.11 -1.32
N ALA A 305 -12.06 -15.38 -0.92
CA ALA A 305 -10.78 -16.08 -0.77
C ALA A 305 -9.97 -16.17 -2.07
N ASP A 306 -10.66 -16.15 -3.22
CA ASP A 306 -10.03 -16.18 -4.56
C ASP A 306 -9.50 -14.82 -5.01
N LEU A 307 -9.83 -13.71 -4.32
CA LEU A 307 -9.31 -12.39 -4.68
C LEU A 307 -7.85 -12.27 -4.20
N PRO A 308 -6.92 -11.85 -5.07
CA PRO A 308 -5.56 -11.54 -4.65
C PRO A 308 -5.56 -10.33 -3.70
N ASP A 309 -4.53 -10.25 -2.84
CA ASP A 309 -4.41 -9.21 -1.82
C ASP A 309 -4.48 -7.78 -2.40
N SER A 310 -3.97 -7.57 -3.63
CA SER A 310 -4.08 -6.29 -4.35
C SER A 310 -5.53 -5.89 -4.66
N GLU A 311 -6.36 -6.83 -5.09
CA GLU A 311 -7.77 -6.58 -5.39
C GLU A 311 -8.61 -6.43 -4.12
N LEU A 312 -8.25 -7.13 -3.03
CA LEU A 312 -8.86 -6.92 -1.71
C LEU A 312 -8.64 -5.51 -1.19
N TRP A 313 -7.45 -4.94 -1.42
CA TRP A 313 -7.16 -3.54 -1.08
C TRP A 313 -7.97 -2.55 -1.90
N GLU A 314 -8.12 -2.81 -3.22
CA GLU A 314 -9.00 -2.00 -4.07
C GLU A 314 -10.45 -2.04 -3.57
N LEU A 315 -10.94 -3.23 -3.19
CA LEU A 315 -12.27 -3.38 -2.62
C LEU A 315 -12.40 -2.65 -1.28
N ALA A 316 -11.44 -2.80 -0.36
CA ALA A 316 -11.45 -2.10 0.92
C ALA A 316 -11.60 -0.58 0.73
N ARG A 317 -10.83 0.00 -0.21
CA ARG A 317 -10.88 1.41 -0.58
C ARG A 317 -12.18 1.84 -1.26
N ALA A 318 -12.80 0.97 -2.05
CA ALA A 318 -14.08 1.27 -2.71
C ALA A 318 -15.26 1.29 -1.72
N GLY A 319 -15.11 0.66 -0.55
CA GLY A 319 -16.13 0.64 0.49
C GLY A 319 -16.17 1.92 1.31
N ARG A 320 -17.36 2.45 1.58
CA ARG A 320 -17.59 3.42 2.64
C ARG A 320 -17.85 2.69 3.95
N TRP A 321 -16.88 2.77 4.85
CA TRP A 321 -16.93 2.08 6.13
C TRP A 321 -17.49 2.96 7.24
N ALA A 322 -18.38 2.39 8.05
CA ALA A 322 -18.96 3.09 9.19
C ALA A 322 -19.28 2.13 10.33
N ARG A 323 -19.16 2.63 11.57
CA ARG A 323 -19.80 2.02 12.73
C ARG A 323 -21.24 2.52 12.84
N VAL A 324 -22.19 1.61 12.92
CA VAL A 324 -23.62 1.95 12.94
C VAL A 324 -24.25 1.48 14.25
N PRO A 325 -24.93 2.36 15.01
CA PRO A 325 -25.52 1.97 16.28
C PRO A 325 -26.74 1.05 16.09
N PRO A 326 -27.09 0.27 17.13
CA PRO A 326 -28.30 -0.56 17.11
C PRO A 326 -29.56 0.25 16.79
N LYS A 327 -30.55 -0.39 16.17
CA LYS A 327 -31.85 0.19 15.77
C LYS A 327 -31.77 1.23 14.64
N SER A 328 -30.61 1.42 14.01
CA SER A 328 -30.48 2.21 12.79
C SER A 328 -31.04 1.45 11.59
N SER A 329 -31.71 2.16 10.68
CA SER A 329 -32.21 1.59 9.43
C SER A 329 -31.17 1.80 8.33
N ILE A 330 -30.73 0.71 7.70
CA ILE A 330 -29.67 0.71 6.68
C ILE A 330 -30.28 0.77 5.28
N ILE A 331 -31.31 -0.04 5.05
CA ILE A 331 -32.07 -0.11 3.81
C ILE A 331 -33.55 -0.01 4.18
N ARG A 332 -34.35 0.72 3.39
CA ARG A 332 -35.80 0.74 3.56
C ARG A 332 -36.50 0.13 2.36
N GLU A 333 -37.56 -0.63 2.64
CA GLU A 333 -38.44 -1.19 1.62
C GLU A 333 -39.01 -0.07 0.71
N ASN A 334 -39.09 -0.34 -0.59
CA ASN A 334 -39.58 0.56 -1.64
C ASN A 334 -38.70 1.77 -1.97
N GLU A 335 -37.58 1.99 -1.28
CA GLU A 335 -36.63 3.02 -1.68
C GLU A 335 -35.78 2.56 -2.88
N PRO A 336 -35.37 3.48 -3.78
CA PRO A 336 -34.39 3.17 -4.81
C PRO A 336 -33.01 2.95 -4.19
N GLY A 337 -32.14 2.23 -4.88
CA GLY A 337 -30.74 2.11 -4.47
C GLY A 337 -29.97 1.14 -5.35
N GLN A 338 -28.70 1.43 -5.56
CA GLN A 338 -27.79 0.63 -6.37
C GLN A 338 -26.63 0.04 -5.56
N SER A 339 -26.43 0.51 -4.34
CA SER A 339 -25.36 0.02 -3.46
C SER A 339 -25.67 -1.37 -2.89
N PHE A 340 -24.61 -2.11 -2.59
CA PHE A 340 -24.69 -3.29 -1.73
C PHE A 340 -23.79 -3.09 -0.51
N PHE A 341 -23.95 -3.95 0.48
CA PHE A 341 -23.32 -3.80 1.78
C PHE A 341 -22.59 -5.07 2.21
N PHE A 342 -21.52 -4.90 2.96
CA PHE A 342 -20.81 -5.96 3.66
C PHE A 342 -20.91 -5.73 5.17
N LEU A 343 -21.36 -6.75 5.89
CA LEU A 343 -21.43 -6.72 7.34
C LEU A 343 -20.17 -7.35 7.94
N ALA A 344 -19.20 -6.53 8.34
CA ALA A 344 -17.95 -7.02 8.92
C ALA A 344 -18.12 -7.50 10.37
N GLN A 345 -18.99 -6.85 11.14
CA GLN A 345 -19.33 -7.20 12.53
C GLN A 345 -20.77 -6.84 12.83
N GLY A 346 -21.42 -7.62 13.69
CA GLY A 346 -22.79 -7.39 14.15
C GLY A 346 -23.83 -8.21 13.42
N GLU A 347 -25.10 -7.89 13.68
CA GLU A 347 -26.26 -8.58 13.12
C GLU A 347 -27.32 -7.58 12.65
N VAL A 348 -27.95 -7.88 11.51
CA VAL A 348 -29.06 -7.09 10.97
C VAL A 348 -30.28 -7.98 10.74
N LYS A 349 -31.47 -7.42 10.95
CA LYS A 349 -32.73 -8.08 10.63
C LYS A 349 -33.26 -7.59 9.28
N VAL A 350 -33.80 -8.51 8.49
CA VAL A 350 -34.47 -8.22 7.22
C VAL A 350 -35.97 -8.37 7.41
N VAL A 351 -36.71 -7.29 7.22
CA VAL A 351 -38.16 -7.20 7.45
C VAL A 351 -38.85 -6.76 6.17
N ARG A 352 -39.95 -7.44 5.80
CA ARG A 352 -40.79 -7.05 4.67
C ARG A 352 -42.23 -7.00 5.12
N GLN A 353 -42.93 -5.89 4.84
CA GLN A 353 -44.32 -5.68 5.28
C GLN A 353 -44.53 -5.98 6.78
N GLY A 354 -43.55 -5.64 7.62
CA GLY A 354 -43.58 -5.88 9.07
C GLY A 354 -43.27 -7.32 9.51
N ARG A 355 -43.07 -8.27 8.59
CA ARG A 355 -42.70 -9.65 8.89
C ARG A 355 -41.19 -9.85 8.80
N LEU A 356 -40.59 -10.45 9.83
CA LEU A 356 -39.19 -10.87 9.81
C LEU A 356 -38.99 -11.98 8.77
N LEU A 357 -38.12 -11.75 7.80
CA LEU A 357 -37.76 -12.70 6.75
C LEU A 357 -36.49 -13.46 7.10
N ASN A 358 -35.46 -12.75 7.57
CA ASN A 358 -34.16 -13.33 7.87
C ASN A 358 -33.38 -12.46 8.87
N VAL A 359 -32.35 -13.04 9.47
CA VAL A 359 -31.30 -12.32 10.20
C VAL A 359 -29.98 -12.59 9.47
N ILE A 360 -29.26 -11.54 9.14
CA ILE A 360 -27.96 -11.61 8.45
C ILE A 360 -26.88 -11.36 9.49
N SER A 361 -25.88 -12.22 9.49
CA SER A 361 -24.77 -12.18 10.46
C SER A 361 -23.50 -11.61 9.82
N GLN A 362 -22.48 -11.35 10.64
CA GLN A 362 -21.17 -10.92 10.18
C GLN A 362 -20.58 -11.82 9.08
N LYS A 363 -19.70 -11.24 8.26
CA LYS A 363 -19.05 -11.81 7.07
C LYS A 363 -19.98 -12.04 5.87
N GLU A 364 -21.21 -11.55 5.92
CA GLU A 364 -22.16 -11.66 4.83
C GLU A 364 -22.33 -10.35 4.07
N PHE A 365 -22.67 -10.49 2.79
CA PHE A 365 -23.13 -9.39 1.94
C PHE A 365 -24.65 -9.33 1.90
N PHE A 366 -25.19 -8.13 1.73
CA PHE A 366 -26.62 -7.92 1.51
C PHE A 366 -26.89 -6.74 0.57
N GLY A 367 -28.05 -6.74 -0.08
CA GLY A 367 -28.40 -5.72 -1.07
C GLY A 367 -27.78 -5.95 -2.46
N GLU A 368 -27.05 -7.06 -2.66
CA GLU A 368 -26.39 -7.44 -3.90
C GLU A 368 -27.35 -7.51 -5.10
N MET A 369 -28.62 -7.87 -4.88
CA MET A 369 -29.62 -7.91 -5.96
C MET A 369 -29.89 -6.54 -6.58
N ALA A 370 -29.81 -5.46 -5.79
CA ALA A 370 -30.04 -4.12 -6.28
C ALA A 370 -28.87 -3.68 -7.17
N TYR A 371 -27.64 -4.00 -6.75
CA TYR A 371 -26.42 -3.78 -7.53
C TYR A 371 -26.42 -4.56 -8.85
N VAL A 372 -26.68 -5.87 -8.80
CA VAL A 372 -26.69 -6.74 -10.00
C VAL A 372 -27.74 -6.33 -11.03
N ARG A 373 -28.85 -5.72 -10.59
CA ARG A 373 -29.92 -5.20 -11.46
C ARG A 373 -29.76 -3.73 -11.83
N GLY A 374 -28.65 -3.07 -11.47
CA GLY A 374 -28.45 -1.64 -11.75
C GLY A 374 -29.47 -0.71 -11.07
N GLY A 375 -30.13 -1.16 -10.00
CA GLY A 375 -31.15 -0.39 -9.27
C GLY A 375 -32.45 -0.13 -10.03
N GLU A 376 -32.73 -0.88 -11.11
CA GLU A 376 -33.98 -0.76 -11.87
C GLU A 376 -35.23 -1.04 -11.03
N LEU A 377 -35.09 -1.80 -9.95
CA LEU A 377 -36.17 -2.16 -9.03
C LEU A 377 -35.89 -1.62 -7.63
N PRO A 378 -36.95 -1.21 -6.91
CA PRO A 378 -36.79 -0.72 -5.56
C PRO A 378 -36.35 -1.84 -4.61
N ARG A 379 -35.86 -1.44 -3.44
CA ARG A 379 -35.45 -2.34 -2.36
C ARG A 379 -36.65 -3.19 -1.91
N HIS A 380 -36.43 -4.50 -1.81
CA HIS A 380 -37.51 -5.48 -1.57
C HIS A 380 -37.89 -5.65 -0.08
N ALA A 381 -37.04 -5.18 0.83
CA ALA A 381 -37.19 -5.32 2.26
C ALA A 381 -36.42 -4.21 2.99
N THR A 382 -36.83 -3.91 4.22
CA THR A 382 -36.11 -3.06 5.16
C THR A 382 -35.03 -3.88 5.88
N VAL A 383 -33.85 -3.31 6.08
CA VAL A 383 -32.74 -3.90 6.83
C VAL A 383 -32.38 -2.97 7.98
N ASP A 384 -32.54 -3.45 9.21
CA ASP A 384 -32.26 -2.68 10.43
C ASP A 384 -31.18 -3.34 11.29
N ALA A 385 -30.33 -2.52 11.91
CA ALA A 385 -29.31 -2.95 12.85
C ALA A 385 -29.93 -3.55 14.13
N MET A 386 -29.54 -4.78 14.47
CA MET A 386 -29.90 -5.40 15.76
C MET A 386 -28.84 -5.10 16.83
N THR A 387 -27.57 -5.13 16.45
CA THR A 387 -26.42 -4.78 17.29
C THR A 387 -25.74 -3.52 16.76
N GLU A 388 -24.66 -3.11 17.42
CA GLU A 388 -23.70 -2.22 16.77
C GLU A 388 -23.06 -2.96 15.59
N LEU A 389 -22.92 -2.28 14.45
CA LEU A 389 -22.42 -2.85 13.22
C LEU A 389 -21.08 -2.22 12.85
N LEU A 390 -20.20 -3.02 12.27
CA LEU A 390 -19.18 -2.52 11.35
C LEU A 390 -19.64 -2.83 9.94
N LEU A 391 -19.93 -1.80 9.16
CA LEU A 391 -20.59 -1.91 7.86
C LEU A 391 -19.74 -1.25 6.77
N ALA A 392 -19.62 -1.89 5.62
CA ALA A 392 -19.12 -1.25 4.40
C ALA A 392 -20.26 -1.13 3.37
N GLU A 393 -20.46 0.06 2.83
CA GLU A 393 -21.33 0.30 1.68
C GLU A 393 -20.51 0.44 0.39
N PHE A 394 -20.89 -0.27 -0.66
CA PHE A 394 -20.22 -0.21 -1.96
C PHE A 394 -21.16 0.39 -3.00
N GLU A 395 -20.77 1.54 -3.55
CA GLU A 395 -21.48 2.20 -4.64
C GLU A 395 -20.92 1.80 -6.01
N PRO A 396 -21.76 1.71 -7.05
CA PRO A 396 -21.31 1.38 -8.40
C PRO A 396 -20.20 2.29 -8.92
N GLU A 397 -20.27 3.60 -8.66
CA GLU A 397 -19.30 4.58 -9.13
C GLU A 397 -17.91 4.34 -8.52
N ALA A 398 -17.85 3.97 -7.23
CA ALA A 398 -16.61 3.65 -6.55
C ALA A 398 -16.00 2.35 -7.06
N LEU A 399 -16.83 1.32 -7.26
CA LEU A 399 -16.40 0.03 -7.80
C LEU A 399 -15.91 0.13 -9.25
N ALA A 400 -16.48 1.03 -10.04
CA ALA A 400 -16.05 1.26 -11.42
C ALA A 400 -14.62 1.81 -11.54
N GLN A 401 -14.06 2.38 -10.45
CA GLN A 401 -12.67 2.84 -10.39
C GLN A 401 -11.67 1.72 -10.07
N MET A 402 -12.15 0.55 -9.62
CA MET A 402 -11.29 -0.61 -9.40
C MET A 402 -10.76 -1.16 -10.72
N SER A 403 -9.69 -1.94 -10.67
CA SER A 403 -9.19 -2.68 -11.81
C SER A 403 -10.24 -3.64 -12.37
N LEU A 404 -10.19 -3.88 -13.69
CA LEU A 404 -11.14 -4.79 -14.35
C LEU A 404 -11.08 -6.21 -13.77
N GLY A 405 -9.91 -6.67 -13.33
CA GLY A 405 -9.73 -7.95 -12.64
C GLY A 405 -10.52 -8.00 -11.33
N ALA A 406 -10.34 -6.99 -10.48
CA ALA A 406 -11.05 -6.87 -9.21
C ALA A 406 -12.58 -6.81 -9.42
N GLN A 407 -13.05 -6.02 -10.39
CA GLN A 407 -14.47 -5.93 -10.73
C GLN A 407 -15.04 -7.29 -11.16
N LEU A 408 -14.31 -8.05 -11.99
CA LEU A 408 -14.75 -9.36 -12.47
C LEU A 408 -14.79 -10.41 -11.35
N HIS A 409 -13.75 -10.47 -10.50
CA HIS A 409 -13.70 -11.40 -9.39
C HIS A 409 -14.78 -11.12 -8.35
N LEU A 410 -14.97 -9.85 -7.99
CA LEU A 410 -16.06 -9.42 -7.11
C LEU A 410 -17.43 -9.80 -7.68
N THR A 411 -17.68 -9.52 -8.95
CA THR A 411 -18.95 -9.86 -9.61
C THR A 411 -19.20 -11.37 -9.59
N ARG A 412 -18.18 -12.18 -9.89
CA ARG A 412 -18.28 -13.66 -9.81
C ARG A 412 -18.59 -14.13 -8.39
N ALA A 413 -17.96 -13.54 -7.37
CA ALA A 413 -18.18 -13.88 -5.98
C ALA A 413 -19.62 -13.54 -5.54
N LEU A 414 -20.12 -12.35 -5.90
CA LEU A 414 -21.50 -11.94 -5.62
C LEU A 414 -22.53 -12.83 -6.32
N VAL A 415 -22.34 -13.14 -7.60
CA VAL A 415 -23.24 -14.02 -8.35
C VAL A 415 -23.29 -15.41 -7.72
N ARG A 416 -22.14 -15.97 -7.34
CA ARG A 416 -22.08 -17.27 -6.67
C ARG A 416 -22.86 -17.25 -5.35
N ASN A 417 -22.66 -16.21 -4.53
CA ASN A 417 -23.38 -16.05 -3.27
C ASN A 417 -24.91 -16.01 -3.48
N VAL A 418 -25.39 -15.25 -4.48
CA VAL A 418 -26.83 -15.19 -4.81
C VAL A 418 -27.35 -16.56 -5.24
N VAL A 419 -26.59 -17.30 -6.06
CA VAL A 419 -26.97 -18.65 -6.51
C VAL A 419 -27.06 -19.62 -5.32
N ASP A 420 -26.09 -19.60 -4.41
CA ASP A 420 -26.07 -20.46 -3.23
C ASP A 420 -27.24 -20.16 -2.29
N ARG A 421 -27.56 -18.87 -2.10
CA ARG A 421 -28.74 -18.44 -1.33
C ARG A 421 -30.05 -18.87 -1.97
N LEU A 422 -30.16 -18.78 -3.30
CA LEU A 422 -31.33 -19.25 -4.03
C LEU A 422 -31.51 -20.77 -3.92
N ALA A 423 -30.43 -21.53 -4.02
CA ALA A 423 -30.44 -22.98 -3.84
C ALA A 423 -30.93 -23.35 -2.43
N MET A 424 -30.39 -22.71 -1.40
CA MET A 424 -30.82 -22.90 0.00
C MET A 424 -32.30 -22.52 0.20
N ALA A 425 -32.78 -21.44 -0.42
CA ALA A 425 -34.18 -21.04 -0.34
C ALA A 425 -35.12 -22.06 -1.00
N ASN A 426 -34.74 -22.59 -2.17
CA ASN A 426 -35.50 -23.61 -2.88
C ASN A 426 -35.58 -24.92 -2.08
N GLU A 427 -34.48 -25.34 -1.44
CA GLU A 427 -34.49 -26.52 -0.56
C GLU A 427 -35.41 -26.34 0.65
N ARG A 428 -35.49 -25.13 1.21
CA ARG A 428 -36.42 -24.83 2.32
C ARG A 428 -37.88 -24.81 1.89
N LEU A 429 -38.17 -24.45 0.65
CA LEU A 429 -39.52 -24.47 0.07
C LEU A 429 -39.96 -25.88 -0.35
N ALA A 430 -39.01 -26.76 -0.64
CA ALA A 430 -39.26 -28.16 -0.99
C ALA A 430 -39.49 -29.08 0.22
N ARG A 431 -39.23 -28.59 1.44
CA ARG A 431 -39.55 -29.25 2.73
C ARG A 431 -40.83 -28.67 3.30
#